data_AF-A0A350Q8J8-F1
#
_entry.id   AF-A0A350Q8J8-F1
#
_cell.length_a   1.000
_cell.length_b   1.000
_cell.length_c   1.000
_cell.angle_alpha   90.00
_cell.angle_beta   90.00
_cell.angle_gamma   90.00
#
_symmetry.space_group_name_H-M   'P 1'
#
loop_
_entity.id
_entity.type
_entity.pdbx_description
1 polymer ?
#
loop_
_entity_poly.entity_id
_entity_poly.type
_entity_poly.pdbx_seq_one_letter_code
_entity_poly.pdbx_strand_id
1 'polypeptide(L)'
;MSTWVTSVRHSRQPIPFNSGSGLRAHVASGFALPSGLAPARARELQGAVARGIQYWQRRPFELAIDTHPTPSVEVDIEVSWGEGLSGSQIGLIHTKSSLDQFEVLGITLPTLSPNLKYGRTPEEVPLTAAHEIGHALGLPHSDSHRDVVYPTNTARSLTPCDFRTVEALYRLPNGARIRRSP
;
A
#
# COMPACT_ATOMS: atom_id res chain seq x y z
N MET A 1 18.22 2.28 15.02
CA MET A 1 17.91 3.05 13.80
C MET A 1 16.61 3.79 14.03
N SER A 2 16.65 5.12 13.99
CA SER A 2 15.52 5.98 14.35
C SER A 2 14.60 6.17 13.15
N THR A 3 13.35 5.71 13.24
CA THR A 3 12.32 6.00 12.22
C THR A 3 11.67 7.34 12.56
N TRP A 4 11.78 8.30 11.65
CA TRP A 4 11.10 9.59 11.74
C TRP A 4 9.74 9.46 11.05
N VAL A 5 8.65 9.81 11.75
CA VAL A 5 7.33 9.98 11.13
C VAL A 5 7.05 11.48 11.12
N THR A 6 7.42 12.13 10.03
CA THR A 6 6.90 13.46 9.68
C THR A 6 5.56 13.25 8.98
N SER A 7 4.51 13.86 9.53
CA SER A 7 3.15 14.04 8.98
C SER A 7 2.95 13.49 7.55
N VAL A 8 2.25 12.36 7.42
CA VAL A 8 1.79 11.83 6.13
C VAL A 8 0.64 12.71 5.63
N ARG A 9 0.93 13.68 4.75
CA ARG A 9 -0.09 14.49 4.06
C ARG A 9 -0.39 13.86 2.71
N HIS A 10 -1.55 13.22 2.58
CA HIS A 10 -2.10 12.90 1.26
C HIS A 10 -2.89 14.12 0.75
N SER A 11 -2.51 14.61 -0.43
CA SER A 11 -3.01 15.79 -1.16
C SER A 11 -2.45 17.17 -0.78
N ARG A 12 -2.29 18.02 -1.81
CA ARG A 12 -1.87 19.44 -1.78
C ARG A 12 -2.91 20.40 -1.15
N GLN A 13 -3.82 19.88 -0.32
CA GLN A 13 -4.74 20.68 0.49
C GLN A 13 -4.78 20.10 1.91
N PRO A 14 -4.73 20.93 2.96
CA PRO A 14 -4.85 20.45 4.34
C PRO A 14 -6.25 19.84 4.54
N ILE A 15 -6.34 18.52 4.66
CA ILE A 15 -7.59 17.85 5.08
C ILE A 15 -7.81 18.19 6.56
N PRO A 16 -8.86 18.94 6.93
CA PRO A 16 -9.17 19.19 8.33
C PRO A 16 -9.69 17.90 8.95
N PHE A 17 -9.10 17.52 10.09
CA PHE A 17 -9.40 16.32 10.88
C PHE A 17 -10.85 16.24 11.42
N ASN A 18 -11.73 17.20 11.07
CA ASN A 18 -13.07 17.33 11.64
C ASN A 18 -14.18 17.67 10.63
N SER A 19 -13.96 17.41 9.34
CA SER A 19 -15.03 17.42 8.34
C SER A 19 -15.46 15.98 8.16
N GLY A 20 -16.71 15.62 8.46
CA GLY A 20 -17.25 14.25 8.46
C GLY A 20 -17.24 13.48 7.13
N SER A 21 -16.33 13.79 6.22
CA SER A 21 -15.97 13.02 5.03
C SER A 21 -14.66 12.28 5.35
N GLY A 22 -14.67 10.95 5.43
CA GLY A 22 -13.43 10.22 5.71
C GLY A 22 -12.35 10.40 4.63
N LEU A 23 -11.15 9.93 4.95
CA LEU A 23 -9.97 10.00 4.06
C LEU A 23 -10.27 9.28 2.74
N ARG A 24 -10.36 10.00 1.63
CA ARG A 24 -10.51 9.39 0.30
C ARG A 24 -9.12 9.21 -0.33
N ALA A 25 -8.87 8.05 -0.93
CA ALA A 25 -7.60 7.72 -1.56
C ALA A 25 -7.88 6.99 -2.88
N HIS A 26 -7.76 7.69 -3.99
CA HIS A 26 -7.98 7.18 -5.34
C HIS A 26 -6.76 6.39 -5.81
N VAL A 27 -6.93 5.09 -6.01
CA VAL A 27 -5.85 4.18 -6.44
C VAL A 27 -6.19 3.57 -7.79
N ALA A 28 -5.55 4.04 -8.85
CA ALA A 28 -5.95 3.65 -10.20
C ALA A 28 -5.68 2.19 -10.54
N SER A 29 -6.72 1.43 -10.92
CA SER A 29 -6.60 0.17 -11.70
C SER A 29 -6.32 0.40 -13.18
N GLY A 30 -6.27 1.66 -13.63
CA GLY A 30 -5.74 2.01 -14.94
C GLY A 30 -4.22 1.81 -15.05
N PHE A 31 -3.59 1.11 -14.10
CA PHE A 31 -2.19 0.75 -14.23
C PHE A 31 -2.00 -0.23 -15.39
N ALA A 32 -0.93 -0.01 -16.15
CA ALA A 32 -0.57 -0.79 -17.31
C ALA A 32 -0.60 -2.29 -16.97
N LEU A 33 -0.98 -3.12 -17.94
CA LEU A 33 -0.79 -4.56 -17.79
C LEU A 33 0.71 -4.86 -17.67
N PRO A 34 1.11 -5.84 -16.84
CA PRO A 34 2.51 -6.25 -16.79
C PRO A 34 2.93 -6.72 -18.19
N SER A 35 4.04 -6.18 -18.68
CA SER A 35 4.65 -6.58 -19.94
C SER A 35 5.26 -7.99 -19.83
N GLY A 36 5.50 -8.63 -20.97
CA GLY A 36 6.16 -9.94 -21.02
C GLY A 36 5.30 -11.14 -20.57
N LEU A 37 4.04 -10.93 -20.18
CA LEU A 37 3.11 -11.99 -19.79
C LEU A 37 2.01 -12.19 -20.83
N ALA A 38 1.46 -13.41 -20.89
CA ALA A 38 0.26 -13.69 -21.68
C ALA A 38 -0.91 -12.79 -21.21
N PRO A 39 -1.75 -12.23 -22.11
CA PRO A 39 -2.78 -11.26 -21.74
C PRO A 39 -3.76 -11.72 -20.66
N ALA A 40 -4.13 -13.00 -20.65
CA ALA A 40 -4.99 -13.57 -19.63
C ALA A 40 -4.33 -13.54 -18.24
N ARG A 41 -3.04 -13.91 -18.16
CA ARG A 41 -2.26 -13.88 -16.93
C ARG A 41 -2.04 -12.45 -16.45
N ALA A 42 -1.73 -11.53 -17.35
CA ALA A 42 -1.55 -10.12 -17.04
C ALA A 42 -2.80 -9.51 -16.37
N ARG A 43 -3.99 -9.80 -16.91
CA ARG A 43 -5.28 -9.38 -16.33
C ARG A 43 -5.58 -10.04 -14.99
N GLU A 44 -5.23 -11.32 -14.84
CA GLU A 44 -5.40 -12.04 -13.57
C GLU A 44 -4.57 -11.41 -12.45
N LEU A 45 -3.31 -11.08 -12.72
CA LEU A 45 -2.45 -10.37 -11.76
C LEU A 45 -2.97 -8.98 -11.46
N GLN A 46 -3.39 -8.22 -12.48
CA GLN A 46 -4.00 -6.90 -12.30
C GLN A 46 -5.24 -6.96 -11.38
N GLY A 47 -6.13 -7.93 -11.63
CA GLY A 47 -7.31 -8.15 -10.79
C GLY A 47 -6.95 -8.57 -9.36
N ALA A 48 -5.88 -9.35 -9.19
CA ALA A 48 -5.38 -9.75 -7.87
C ALA A 48 -4.85 -8.55 -7.06
N VAL A 49 -4.12 -7.64 -7.71
CA VAL A 49 -3.68 -6.38 -7.11
C VAL A 49 -4.88 -5.54 -6.68
N ALA A 50 -5.84 -5.33 -7.58
CA ALA A 50 -7.05 -4.56 -7.27
C ALA A 50 -7.77 -5.10 -6.03
N ARG A 51 -7.95 -6.43 -5.93
CA ARG A 51 -8.53 -7.08 -4.73
C ARG A 51 -7.72 -6.81 -3.46
N GLY A 52 -6.39 -6.87 -3.56
CA GLY A 52 -5.49 -6.61 -2.43
C GLY A 52 -5.61 -5.19 -1.89
N ILE A 53 -5.61 -4.21 -2.79
CA ILE A 53 -5.78 -2.80 -2.45
C ILE A 53 -7.17 -2.58 -1.82
N GLN A 54 -8.22 -3.18 -2.40
CA GLN A 54 -9.59 -3.11 -1.89
C GLN A 54 -9.79 -3.71 -0.50
N TYR A 55 -8.85 -4.48 0.07
CA TYR A 55 -8.99 -4.95 1.45
C TYR A 55 -9.06 -3.80 2.48
N TRP A 56 -8.48 -2.65 2.14
CA TRP A 56 -8.51 -1.41 2.91
C TRP A 56 -9.76 -0.56 2.63
N GLN A 57 -10.61 -0.95 1.69
CA GLN A 57 -11.84 -0.21 1.37
C GLN A 57 -12.70 -0.04 2.63
N ARG A 58 -13.07 1.21 2.93
CA ARG A 58 -13.89 1.61 4.08
C ARG A 58 -13.33 1.17 5.45
N ARG A 59 -12.03 0.84 5.55
CA ARG A 59 -11.40 0.41 6.82
C ARG A 59 -9.97 0.94 6.96
N PRO A 60 -9.56 1.41 8.16
CA PRO A 60 -10.35 1.48 9.39
C PRO A 60 -11.31 2.68 9.46
N PHE A 61 -11.06 3.72 8.68
CA PHE A 61 -11.97 4.83 8.43
C PHE A 61 -12.45 4.78 6.96
N GLU A 62 -13.25 5.74 6.52
CA GLU A 62 -13.89 5.74 5.20
C GLU A 62 -12.91 5.96 4.03
N LEU A 63 -12.00 5.01 3.83
CA LEU A 63 -11.11 4.90 2.68
C LEU A 63 -11.93 4.58 1.43
N ALA A 64 -11.94 5.52 0.48
CA ALA A 64 -12.57 5.35 -0.82
C ALA A 64 -11.52 5.02 -1.87
N ILE A 65 -11.36 3.73 -2.17
CA ILE A 65 -10.42 3.18 -3.14
C ILE A 65 -11.16 2.97 -4.46
N ASP A 66 -10.92 3.87 -5.40
CA ASP A 66 -11.42 3.69 -6.75
C ASP A 66 -10.47 2.84 -7.58
N THR A 67 -10.77 1.54 -7.54
CA THR A 67 -10.57 0.57 -8.60
C THR A 67 -10.36 1.18 -9.97
N HIS A 68 -11.38 1.73 -10.61
CA HIS A 68 -11.39 1.96 -12.06
C HIS A 68 -11.60 3.45 -12.36
N PRO A 69 -10.62 4.33 -12.06
CA PRO A 69 -10.84 5.75 -12.18
C PRO A 69 -10.95 6.13 -13.65
N THR A 70 -11.83 7.09 -13.91
CA THR A 70 -11.90 7.73 -15.21
C THR A 70 -10.60 8.48 -15.49
N PRO A 71 -10.11 8.54 -16.75
CA PRO A 71 -8.81 9.15 -17.09
C PRO A 71 -8.61 10.61 -16.66
N SER A 72 -9.69 11.33 -16.33
CA SER A 72 -9.67 12.73 -15.88
C SER A 72 -9.49 12.89 -14.37
N VAL A 73 -9.39 11.81 -13.60
CA VAL A 73 -9.22 11.86 -12.14
C VAL A 73 -7.73 11.76 -11.81
N GLU A 74 -7.23 12.71 -11.02
CA GLU A 74 -5.88 12.61 -10.45
C GLU A 74 -5.79 11.40 -9.52
N VAL A 75 -4.70 10.66 -9.62
CA VAL A 75 -4.48 9.42 -8.88
C VAL A 75 -3.57 9.71 -7.69
N ASP A 76 -3.96 9.28 -6.49
CA ASP A 76 -3.17 9.50 -5.27
C ASP A 76 -1.98 8.53 -5.16
N ILE A 77 -2.14 7.30 -5.69
CA ILE A 77 -1.11 6.25 -5.65
C ILE A 77 -1.05 5.54 -7.01
N GLU A 78 0.06 5.70 -7.72
CA GLU A 78 0.31 4.97 -8.96
C GLU A 78 0.70 3.52 -8.67
N VAL A 79 0.21 2.57 -9.47
CA VAL A 79 0.65 1.17 -9.41
C VAL A 79 1.46 0.86 -10.66
N SER A 80 2.62 0.22 -10.49
CA SER A 80 3.52 -0.14 -11.59
C SER A 80 4.02 -1.59 -11.44
N TRP A 81 4.60 -2.13 -12.51
CA TRP A 81 5.12 -3.50 -12.54
C TRP A 81 6.63 -3.53 -12.70
N GLY A 82 7.28 -4.51 -12.09
CA GLY A 82 8.65 -4.92 -12.39
C GLY A 82 8.72 -6.43 -12.66
N GLU A 83 9.76 -6.90 -13.35
CA GLU A 83 9.96 -8.35 -13.51
C GLU A 83 10.34 -9.00 -12.17
N GLY A 84 11.31 -8.42 -11.48
CA GLY A 84 11.72 -8.79 -10.12
C GLY A 84 12.21 -7.56 -9.37
N LEU A 85 12.25 -7.66 -8.04
CA LEU A 85 12.85 -6.65 -7.18
C LEU A 85 14.16 -7.18 -6.61
N SER A 86 15.08 -6.29 -6.28
CA SER A 86 16.39 -6.65 -5.74
C SER A 86 16.26 -7.29 -4.36
N GLY A 87 16.99 -8.38 -4.13
CA GLY A 87 17.06 -9.05 -2.84
C GLY A 87 15.77 -9.79 -2.44
N SER A 88 15.32 -9.62 -1.20
CA SER A 88 14.13 -10.28 -0.66
C SER A 88 12.86 -9.43 -0.74
N GLN A 89 12.87 -8.36 -1.54
CA GLN A 89 11.73 -7.45 -1.65
C GLN A 89 10.53 -8.13 -2.29
N ILE A 90 9.38 -8.02 -1.64
CA ILE A 90 8.10 -8.53 -2.16
C ILE A 90 7.33 -7.45 -2.92
N GLY A 91 7.64 -6.18 -2.70
CA GLY A 91 7.10 -5.01 -3.37
C GLY A 91 7.97 -3.82 -3.05
N LEU A 92 7.66 -2.67 -3.66
CA LEU A 92 8.36 -1.42 -3.40
C LEU A 92 7.37 -0.27 -3.32
N ILE A 93 7.48 0.53 -2.26
CA ILE A 93 6.79 1.81 -2.16
C ILE A 93 7.70 2.96 -2.59
N HIS A 94 7.16 3.85 -3.42
CA HIS A 94 7.81 5.09 -3.84
C HIS A 94 7.30 6.23 -3.00
N THR A 95 8.22 6.89 -2.28
CA THR A 95 7.90 8.01 -1.40
C THR A 95 8.82 9.17 -1.69
N LYS A 96 8.31 10.38 -1.49
CA LYS A 96 9.07 11.62 -1.55
C LYS A 96 8.92 12.34 -0.23
N SER A 97 10.04 12.67 0.39
CA SER A 97 10.07 13.45 1.63
C SER A 97 10.79 14.78 1.43
N SER A 98 10.28 15.79 2.11
CA SER A 98 10.93 17.07 2.37
C SER A 98 10.83 17.35 3.89
N LEU A 99 11.34 18.49 4.35
CA LEU A 99 11.32 18.83 5.78
C LEU A 99 9.91 18.82 6.38
N ASP A 100 8.90 19.26 5.62
CA ASP A 100 7.54 19.44 6.11
C ASP A 100 6.49 18.56 5.40
N GLN A 101 6.92 17.78 4.41
CA GLN A 101 6.03 16.99 3.58
C GLN A 101 6.54 15.57 3.39
N PHE A 102 5.62 14.61 3.50
CA PHE A 102 5.81 13.26 3.06
C PHE A 102 4.69 12.93 2.08
N GLU A 103 5.05 12.44 0.91
CA GLU A 103 4.16 12.11 -0.20
C GLU A 103 4.41 10.67 -0.63
N VAL A 104 3.34 9.89 -0.78
CA VAL A 104 3.39 8.58 -1.42
C VAL A 104 3.12 8.79 -2.90
N LEU A 105 4.04 8.35 -3.74
CA LEU A 105 3.94 8.51 -5.20
C LEU A 105 3.30 7.29 -5.86
N GLY A 106 3.60 6.10 -5.34
CA GLY A 106 3.13 4.86 -5.93
C GLY A 106 3.73 3.61 -5.33
N ILE A 107 3.37 2.47 -5.89
CA ILE A 107 3.90 1.15 -5.55
C ILE A 107 4.35 0.41 -6.81
N THR A 108 5.37 -0.42 -6.71
CA THR A 108 5.79 -1.36 -7.74
C THR A 108 5.62 -2.78 -7.23
N LEU A 109 4.94 -3.61 -8.01
CA LEU A 109 4.72 -5.02 -7.72
C LEU A 109 5.50 -5.88 -8.73
N PRO A 110 6.30 -6.85 -8.26
CA PRO A 110 7.02 -7.74 -9.17
C PRO A 110 6.08 -8.81 -9.74
N THR A 111 6.31 -9.22 -10.98
CA THR A 111 5.61 -10.35 -11.62
C THR A 111 6.21 -11.70 -11.23
N LEU A 112 7.48 -11.72 -10.81
CA LEU A 112 8.17 -12.89 -10.26
C LEU A 112 8.20 -12.87 -8.72
N SER A 113 8.28 -14.06 -8.13
CA SER A 113 8.52 -14.21 -6.70
C SER A 113 9.96 -13.76 -6.33
N PRO A 114 10.25 -13.39 -5.07
CA PRO A 114 11.57 -12.86 -4.68
C PRO A 114 12.76 -13.81 -4.95
N ASN A 115 12.51 -15.12 -5.05
CA ASN A 115 13.54 -16.08 -5.44
C ASN A 115 13.76 -16.16 -6.97
N LEU A 116 13.06 -15.33 -7.75
CA LEU A 116 13.10 -15.17 -9.21
C LEU A 116 12.89 -16.47 -10.01
N LYS A 117 12.40 -17.54 -9.36
CA LYS A 117 12.27 -18.87 -9.97
C LYS A 117 10.88 -19.15 -10.54
N TYR A 118 9.86 -18.48 -10.00
CA TYR A 118 8.47 -18.72 -10.36
C TYR A 118 7.70 -17.41 -10.50
N GLY A 119 6.69 -17.42 -11.38
CA GLY A 119 5.72 -16.34 -11.43
C GLY A 119 4.91 -16.31 -10.15
N ARG A 120 4.60 -15.10 -9.65
CA ARG A 120 3.75 -14.87 -8.48
C ARG A 120 2.42 -15.58 -8.61
N THR A 121 1.90 -16.20 -7.55
CA THR A 121 0.56 -16.79 -7.61
C THR A 121 -0.55 -15.75 -7.41
N PRO A 122 -1.77 -15.98 -7.92
CA PRO A 122 -2.93 -15.11 -7.68
C PRO A 122 -3.30 -14.95 -6.20
N GLU A 123 -2.84 -15.84 -5.32
CA GLU A 123 -3.02 -15.77 -3.86
C GLU A 123 -1.97 -14.88 -3.18
N GLU A 124 -0.75 -14.83 -3.71
CA GLU A 124 0.35 -14.02 -3.17
C GLU A 124 0.19 -12.52 -3.51
N VAL A 125 -0.27 -12.24 -4.73
CA VAL A 125 -0.35 -10.87 -5.26
C VAL A 125 -1.29 -9.96 -4.45
N PRO A 126 -2.51 -10.36 -4.06
CA PRO A 126 -3.40 -9.52 -3.28
C PRO A 126 -2.80 -9.14 -1.93
N LEU A 127 -2.14 -10.08 -1.25
CA LEU A 127 -1.55 -9.82 0.07
C LEU A 127 -0.33 -8.92 -0.04
N THR A 128 0.45 -9.06 -1.10
CA THR A 128 1.58 -8.17 -1.39
C THR A 128 1.09 -6.75 -1.69
N ALA A 129 0.07 -6.61 -2.55
CA ALA A 129 -0.54 -5.31 -2.81
C ALA A 129 -1.08 -4.68 -1.51
N ALA A 130 -1.73 -5.46 -0.65
CA ALA A 130 -2.21 -4.97 0.63
C ALA A 130 -1.08 -4.56 1.60
N HIS A 131 0.05 -5.28 1.58
CA HIS A 131 1.27 -4.94 2.32
C HIS A 131 1.81 -3.56 1.89
N GLU A 132 1.98 -3.34 0.59
CA GLU A 132 2.47 -2.06 0.07
C GLU A 132 1.49 -0.91 0.35
N ILE A 133 0.18 -1.15 0.29
CA ILE A 133 -0.80 -0.15 0.73
C ILE A 133 -0.71 0.12 2.24
N GLY A 134 -0.40 -0.88 3.06
CA GLY A 134 -0.10 -0.67 4.48
C GLY A 134 1.05 0.32 4.67
N HIS A 135 2.12 0.18 3.87
CA HIS A 135 3.20 1.17 3.83
C HIS A 135 2.75 2.55 3.33
N ALA A 136 1.88 2.62 2.32
CA ALA A 136 1.33 3.87 1.82
C ALA A 136 0.49 4.60 2.88
N LEU A 137 -0.22 3.85 3.72
CA LEU A 137 -0.94 4.36 4.88
C LEU A 137 -0.02 4.70 6.07
N GLY A 138 1.30 4.54 5.92
CA GLY A 138 2.31 4.94 6.91
C GLY A 138 2.69 3.85 7.92
N LEU A 139 2.23 2.61 7.76
CA LEU A 139 2.69 1.52 8.61
C LEU A 139 4.12 1.12 8.26
N PRO A 140 5.04 1.00 9.23
CA PRO A 140 6.32 0.35 9.00
C PRO A 140 6.15 -1.18 9.10
N HIS A 141 7.20 -1.95 8.80
CA HIS A 141 7.15 -3.40 8.97
C HIS A 141 6.75 -3.81 10.40
N SER A 142 5.84 -4.78 10.49
CA SER A 142 5.51 -5.43 11.77
C SER A 142 6.50 -6.54 12.09
N ASP A 143 6.70 -6.80 13.39
CA ASP A 143 7.49 -7.93 13.88
C ASP A 143 6.63 -9.21 14.02
N SER A 144 5.30 -9.10 13.86
CA SER A 144 4.34 -10.21 13.94
C SER A 144 4.12 -10.85 12.56
N HIS A 145 4.38 -12.15 12.45
CA HIS A 145 4.16 -12.93 11.21
C HIS A 145 2.68 -13.03 10.77
N ARG A 146 1.74 -12.58 11.62
CA ARG A 146 0.30 -12.60 11.35
C ARG A 146 -0.18 -11.34 10.66
N ASP A 147 0.63 -10.28 10.69
CA ASP A 147 0.26 -8.97 10.19
C ASP A 147 0.61 -8.89 8.70
N VAL A 148 -0.21 -8.17 7.93
CA VAL A 148 -0.01 -8.07 6.48
C VAL A 148 1.30 -7.36 6.13
N VAL A 149 1.76 -6.45 7.01
CA VAL A 149 3.02 -5.69 6.87
C VAL A 149 4.25 -6.42 7.45
N TYR A 150 4.17 -7.73 7.70
CA TYR A 150 5.35 -8.53 8.06
C TYR A 150 6.32 -8.62 6.87
N PRO A 151 7.67 -8.49 7.05
CA PRO A 151 8.61 -8.34 5.94
C PRO A 151 8.57 -9.42 4.84
N THR A 152 8.29 -10.67 5.19
CA THR A 152 8.18 -11.77 4.22
C THR A 152 6.74 -12.07 3.81
N ASN A 153 5.78 -11.31 4.33
CA ASN A 153 4.34 -11.42 4.13
C ASN A 153 3.84 -12.87 4.15
N THR A 154 3.77 -13.42 5.35
CA THR A 154 3.23 -14.76 5.61
C THR A 154 1.74 -14.73 5.97
N ALA A 155 1.10 -13.56 5.85
CA ALA A 155 -0.31 -13.41 6.14
C ALA A 155 -1.16 -14.24 5.17
N ARG A 156 -2.38 -14.57 5.57
CA ARG A 156 -3.38 -15.22 4.70
C ARG A 156 -4.58 -14.33 4.42
N SER A 157 -4.70 -13.24 5.18
CA SER A 157 -5.74 -12.23 5.13
C SER A 157 -5.32 -11.05 5.99
N LEU A 158 -5.90 -9.88 5.76
CA LEU A 158 -5.83 -8.80 6.76
C LEU A 158 -6.63 -9.22 7.99
N THR A 159 -6.15 -8.80 9.14
CA THR A 159 -6.75 -9.06 10.45
C THR A 159 -7.32 -7.77 11.03
N PRO A 160 -8.22 -7.86 12.03
CA PRO A 160 -8.64 -6.69 12.81
C PRO A 160 -7.47 -5.92 13.44
N CYS A 161 -6.32 -6.57 13.67
CA CYS A 161 -5.13 -5.91 14.20
C CYS A 161 -4.54 -4.92 13.19
N ASP A 162 -4.44 -5.30 11.92
CA ASP A 162 -3.92 -4.43 10.86
C ASP A 162 -4.72 -3.12 10.77
N PHE A 163 -6.05 -3.21 10.80
CA PHE A 163 -6.93 -2.05 10.78
C PHE A 163 -6.78 -1.17 12.03
N ARG A 164 -6.72 -1.77 13.23
CA ARG A 164 -6.54 -1.00 14.48
C ARG A 164 -5.20 -0.28 14.53
N THR A 165 -4.14 -0.85 13.97
CA THR A 165 -2.82 -0.21 13.94
C THR A 165 -2.85 1.04 13.05
N VAL A 166 -3.48 0.96 11.88
CA VAL A 166 -3.72 2.15 11.03
C VAL A 166 -4.60 3.15 11.78
N GLU A 167 -5.70 2.72 12.40
CA GLU A 167 -6.57 3.64 13.13
C GLU A 167 -5.80 4.38 14.23
N ALA A 168 -5.00 3.65 15.02
CA ALA A 168 -4.18 4.22 16.08
C ALA A 168 -3.18 5.24 15.53
N LEU A 169 -2.50 4.95 14.41
CA LEU A 169 -1.57 5.87 13.75
C LEU A 169 -2.25 7.21 13.41
N TYR A 170 -3.45 7.16 12.82
CA TYR A 170 -4.17 8.36 12.41
C TYR A 170 -4.84 9.10 13.57
N ARG A 171 -4.98 8.47 14.75
CA ARG A 171 -5.47 9.13 15.97
C ARG A 171 -4.36 9.85 16.74
N LEU A 172 -3.10 9.66 16.37
CA LEU A 172 -2.00 10.36 17.01
C LEU A 172 -2.05 11.87 16.70
N PRO A 173 -1.75 12.74 17.69
CA PRO A 173 -1.55 14.15 17.42
C PRO A 173 -0.41 14.36 16.41
N ASN A 174 -0.51 15.41 15.60
CA ASN A 174 0.58 15.81 14.71
C ASN A 174 1.88 15.99 15.51
N GLY A 175 2.98 15.39 15.03
CA GLY A 175 4.28 15.41 15.70
C GLY A 175 4.49 14.33 16.78
N ALA A 176 3.51 13.44 17.00
CA ALA A 176 3.70 12.26 17.84
C ALA A 176 4.83 11.36 17.31
N ARG A 177 5.59 10.75 18.23
CA ARG A 177 6.70 9.85 17.91
C ARG A 177 6.34 8.43 18.32
N ILE A 178 6.40 7.50 17.38
CA ILE A 178 6.25 6.06 17.65
C ILE A 178 7.62 5.52 18.06
N ARG A 179 7.74 5.03 19.29
CA ARG A 179 8.95 4.38 19.78
C ARG A 179 8.78 2.86 19.63
N ARG A 180 9.64 2.21 18.84
CA ARG A 180 9.76 0.75 18.90
C ARG A 180 10.44 0.38 20.21
N SER A 181 9.84 -0.55 20.96
CA SER A 181 10.53 -1.16 22.09
C SER A 181 11.75 -1.94 21.55
N PRO A 182 12.90 -1.87 22.22
CA PRO A 182 14.10 -2.61 21.82
C PRO A 182 13.92 -4.13 21.89
#